data_AF-A0A7S1YXN0-F1
#
_entry.id   AF-A0A7S1YXN0-F1
#
_cell.length_a   1.000
_cell.length_b   1.000
_cell.length_c   1.000
_cell.angle_alpha   90.00
_cell.angle_beta   90.00
_cell.angle_gamma   90.00
#
_symmetry.space_group_name_H-M   'P 1'
#
loop_
_entity.id
_entity.type
_entity.pdbx_description
1 polymer ?
#
loop_
_entity_poly.entity_id
_entity_poly.type
_entity_poly.pdbx_seq_one_letter_code
_entity_poly.pdbx_strand_id
1 'polypeptide(L)'
;CKPGSSYVAIQWSCWSSGSIAVPLCVSHTSREFTYVLKDCDAEFVISAMDDDDNDEVQEELLKALNGLNYMDRLVLYKDILIETKEHEQQQQDDESKQEQQQHYELGADSTLLPSLDTPAMILYTSGTTGNP
;
A
#
# COMPACT_ATOMS: atom_id res chain seq x y z
N CYS A 1 8.89 -2.05 -2.82
CA CYS A 1 7.86 -1.82 -3.87
C CYS A 1 8.32 -0.69 -4.77
N LYS A 2 8.16 -0.82 -6.09
CA LYS A 2 8.36 0.31 -7.03
C LYS A 2 7.27 1.39 -6.76
N PRO A 3 7.52 2.67 -7.07
CA PRO A 3 6.47 3.70 -6.97
C PRO A 3 5.25 3.32 -7.82
N GLY A 4 4.06 3.29 -7.22
CA GLY A 4 2.85 2.83 -7.88
C GLY A 4 1.65 2.72 -6.92
N SER A 5 0.52 2.22 -7.43
CA SER A 5 -0.72 2.07 -6.64
C SER A 5 -0.55 1.18 -5.41
N SER A 6 0.16 0.05 -5.55
CA SER A 6 0.46 -0.86 -4.43
C SER A 6 1.26 -0.17 -3.33
N TYR A 7 2.28 0.61 -3.68
CA TYR A 7 3.06 1.39 -2.72
C TYR A 7 2.17 2.37 -1.93
N VAL A 8 1.30 3.10 -2.63
CA VAL A 8 0.38 4.06 -2.00
C VAL A 8 -0.62 3.33 -1.10
N ALA A 9 -1.24 2.25 -1.58
CA ALA A 9 -2.20 1.46 -0.82
C ALA A 9 -1.60 0.90 0.49
N ILE A 10 -0.38 0.32 0.42
CA ILE A 10 0.34 -0.17 1.60
C ILE A 10 0.62 0.96 2.58
N GLN A 11 1.12 2.10 2.10
CA GLN A 11 1.44 3.25 2.94
C GLN A 11 0.21 3.75 3.71
N TRP A 12 -0.93 3.88 3.03
CA TRP A 12 -2.20 4.28 3.65
C TRP A 12 -2.72 3.23 4.64
N SER A 13 -2.57 1.95 4.31
CA SER A 13 -2.95 0.85 5.21
C SER A 13 -2.17 0.91 6.53
N CYS A 14 -0.84 1.09 6.45
CA CYS A 14 -0.01 1.26 7.64
C CYS A 14 -0.46 2.43 8.52
N TRP A 15 -0.74 3.60 7.92
CA TRP A 15 -1.20 4.74 8.70
C TRP A 15 -2.60 4.53 9.29
N SER A 16 -3.50 3.89 8.54
CA SER A 16 -4.86 3.61 8.98
C SER A 16 -4.90 2.57 10.12
N SER A 17 -3.94 1.66 10.19
CA SER A 17 -3.77 0.72 11.31
C SER A 17 -3.08 1.32 12.54
N GLY A 18 -2.70 2.60 12.49
CA GLY A 18 -1.94 3.27 13.55
C GLY A 18 -0.45 2.92 13.56
N SER A 19 0.04 2.24 12.53
CA SER A 19 1.45 1.95 12.32
C SER A 19 2.16 3.11 11.61
N ILE A 20 3.48 3.12 11.63
CA ILE A 20 4.31 4.07 10.88
C ILE A 20 4.98 3.32 9.75
N ALA A 21 4.72 3.71 8.51
CA ALA A 21 5.42 3.11 7.37
C ALA A 21 6.78 3.77 7.16
N VAL A 22 7.83 2.94 7.12
CA VAL A 22 9.21 3.31 6.82
C VAL A 22 9.53 2.88 5.39
N PRO A 23 9.63 3.82 4.43
CA PRO A 23 9.88 3.47 3.04
C PRO A 23 11.33 3.01 2.85
N LEU A 24 11.50 1.86 2.20
CA LEU A 24 12.81 1.33 1.82
C LEU A 24 13.11 1.66 0.36
N CYS A 25 14.33 2.12 0.09
CA CYS A 25 14.76 2.39 -1.28
C CYS A 25 14.95 1.08 -2.06
N VAL A 26 14.53 1.06 -3.33
CA VAL A 26 14.72 -0.06 -4.24
C VAL A 26 16.18 -0.24 -4.68
N SER A 27 17.09 0.66 -4.33
CA SER A 27 18.51 0.52 -4.67
C SER A 27 19.37 0.12 -3.47
N HIS A 28 18.77 -0.18 -2.32
CA HIS A 28 19.52 -0.57 -1.13
C HIS A 28 20.17 -1.94 -1.30
N THR A 29 21.39 -2.03 -0.80
CA THR A 29 22.09 -3.29 -0.55
C THR A 29 21.53 -3.97 0.70
N SER A 30 21.80 -5.27 0.86
CA SER A 30 21.46 -6.05 2.05
C SER A 30 21.96 -5.41 3.36
N ARG A 31 23.12 -4.72 3.33
CA ARG A 31 23.65 -3.99 4.49
C ARG A 31 22.76 -2.81 4.87
N GLU A 32 22.31 -2.03 3.90
CA GLU A 32 21.46 -0.86 4.14
C GLU A 32 20.08 -1.30 4.62
N PHE A 33 19.49 -2.35 4.02
CA PHE A 33 18.28 -2.96 4.53
C PHE A 33 18.42 -3.43 5.98
N THR A 34 19.52 -4.14 6.29
CA THR A 34 19.80 -4.62 7.65
C THR A 34 19.87 -3.49 8.65
N TYR A 35 20.49 -2.36 8.28
CA TYR A 35 20.57 -1.18 9.13
C TYR A 35 19.19 -0.61 9.43
N VAL A 36 18.40 -0.33 8.39
CA VAL A 36 17.07 0.27 8.56
C VAL A 36 16.13 -0.65 9.34
N LEU A 37 16.07 -1.94 9.00
CA LEU A 37 15.20 -2.92 9.65
C LEU A 37 15.47 -3.05 11.15
N LYS A 38 16.74 -2.94 11.56
CA LYS A 38 17.14 -2.94 12.97
C LYS A 38 16.84 -1.61 13.66
N ASP A 39 17.15 -0.50 13.01
CA ASP A 39 17.01 0.84 13.59
C ASP A 39 15.53 1.18 13.85
N CYS A 40 14.62 0.74 12.97
CA CYS A 40 13.18 0.93 13.15
C CYS A 40 12.47 -0.20 13.91
N ASP A 41 13.19 -1.25 14.33
CA ASP A 41 12.62 -2.45 14.96
C ASP A 41 11.37 -2.98 14.23
N ALA A 42 11.53 -3.23 12.92
CA ALA A 42 10.40 -3.53 12.04
C ALA A 42 9.65 -4.81 12.47
N GLU A 43 8.38 -4.66 12.87
CA GLU A 43 7.50 -5.80 13.19
C GLU A 43 7.03 -6.53 11.93
N PHE A 44 6.74 -5.78 10.86
CA PHE A 44 6.33 -6.31 9.56
C PHE A 44 7.13 -5.67 8.43
N VAL A 45 7.40 -6.46 7.39
CA VAL A 45 8.00 -6.00 6.13
C VAL A 45 7.05 -6.36 5.01
N ILE A 46 6.38 -5.36 4.44
CA ILE A 46 5.39 -5.58 3.37
C ILE A 46 6.08 -5.38 2.02
N SER A 47 5.93 -6.36 1.14
CA SER A 47 6.51 -6.31 -0.20
C SER A 47 5.50 -6.64 -1.29
N ALA A 48 5.35 -5.72 -2.25
CA ALA A 48 4.66 -5.97 -3.52
C ALA A 48 5.63 -6.51 -4.57
N MET A 49 6.37 -7.57 -4.22
CA MET A 49 7.18 -8.34 -5.17
C MET A 49 6.26 -9.21 -6.01
N ASP A 50 6.46 -9.18 -7.32
CA ASP A 50 5.80 -10.09 -8.25
C ASP A 50 6.76 -11.27 -8.52
N ASP A 51 6.23 -12.50 -8.59
CA ASP A 51 7.05 -13.72 -8.74
C ASP A 51 7.78 -13.78 -10.09
N ASP A 52 7.33 -13.01 -11.07
CA ASP A 52 7.86 -12.99 -12.43
C ASP A 52 9.06 -12.03 -12.58
N ASP A 53 9.29 -11.14 -11.62
CA ASP A 53 10.38 -10.16 -11.63
C ASP A 53 11.60 -10.70 -10.85
N ASN A 54 12.60 -11.23 -11.57
CA ASN A 54 13.92 -11.56 -10.98
C ASN A 54 14.74 -10.28 -10.71
N ASP A 55 14.25 -9.44 -9.80
CA ASP A 55 14.91 -8.19 -9.44
C ASP A 55 16.06 -8.47 -8.46
N GLU A 56 17.30 -8.09 -8.82
CA GLU A 56 18.50 -8.17 -7.96
C GLU A 56 18.26 -7.55 -6.56
N VAL A 57 17.42 -6.53 -6.52
CA VAL A 57 16.96 -5.84 -5.30
C VAL A 57 16.23 -6.76 -4.34
N GLN A 58 15.39 -7.67 -4.86
CA GLN A 58 14.66 -8.63 -4.06
C GLN A 58 15.61 -9.61 -3.37
N GLU A 59 16.66 -10.02 -4.06
CA GLU A 59 17.69 -10.88 -3.48
C GLU A 59 18.39 -10.20 -2.30
N GLU A 60 18.72 -8.91 -2.43
CA GLU A 60 19.35 -8.14 -1.35
C GLU A 60 18.44 -7.96 -0.13
N LEU A 61 17.13 -7.74 -0.32
CA LEU A 61 16.18 -7.72 0.79
C LEU A 61 16.08 -9.09 1.48
N LEU A 62 15.96 -10.17 0.70
CA LEU A 62 15.86 -11.52 1.24
C LEU A 62 17.12 -11.92 2.02
N LYS A 63 18.31 -11.54 1.53
CA LYS A 63 19.58 -11.72 2.28
C LYS A 63 19.54 -11.02 3.63
N ALA A 64 19.08 -9.76 3.66
CA ALA A 64 18.99 -8.98 4.90
C ALA A 64 18.02 -9.62 5.90
N LEU A 65 16.83 -9.99 5.44
CA LEU A 65 15.80 -10.64 6.26
C LEU A 65 16.30 -11.98 6.83
N ASN A 66 17.04 -12.77 6.05
CA ASN A 66 17.57 -14.05 6.51
C ASN A 66 18.66 -13.83 7.56
N GLY A 67 19.55 -12.86 7.33
CA GLY A 67 20.59 -12.47 8.29
C GLY A 67 20.06 -11.93 9.62
N LEU A 68 18.81 -11.47 9.65
CA LEU A 68 18.11 -10.97 10.84
C LEU A 68 17.14 -11.97 11.46
N ASN A 69 16.89 -13.12 10.83
CA ASN A 69 15.78 -14.03 11.15
C ASN A 69 14.40 -13.33 11.13
N TYR A 70 14.17 -12.45 10.15
CA TYR A 70 12.91 -11.70 9.96
C TYR A 70 12.04 -12.29 8.84
N MET A 71 12.29 -13.54 8.43
CA MET A 71 11.53 -14.18 7.35
C MET A 71 10.05 -14.38 7.69
N ASP A 72 9.75 -14.60 8.97
CA ASP A 72 8.40 -14.66 9.53
C ASP A 72 7.66 -13.31 9.55
N ARG A 73 8.39 -12.21 9.37
CA ARG A 73 7.87 -10.84 9.33
C ARG A 73 7.56 -10.35 7.91
N LEU A 74 7.94 -11.11 6.88
CA LEU A 74 7.71 -10.76 5.49
C LEU A 74 6.26 -11.06 5.10
N VAL A 75 5.53 -10.04 4.64
CA VAL A 75 4.17 -10.15 4.13
C VAL A 75 4.16 -9.73 2.67
N LEU A 76 3.65 -10.58 1.78
CA LEU A 76 3.53 -10.22 0.36
C LEU A 76 2.20 -9.51 0.13
N TYR A 77 2.24 -8.39 -0.59
CA TYR A 77 1.06 -7.59 -0.89
C TYR A 77 -0.03 -8.40 -1.60
N LYS A 78 0.37 -9.30 -2.51
CA LYS A 78 -0.55 -10.19 -3.23
C LYS A 78 -1.33 -11.12 -2.30
N ASP A 79 -0.74 -11.53 -1.18
CA ASP A 79 -1.37 -12.43 -0.21
C ASP A 79 -2.49 -11.69 0.55
N ILE A 80 -2.30 -10.39 0.81
CA ILE A 80 -3.31 -9.51 1.42
C ILE A 80 -4.52 -9.33 0.47
N LEU A 81 -4.28 -9.24 -0.84
CA LEU A 81 -5.35 -9.02 -1.83
C LEU A 81 -6.27 -10.23 -2.05
N ILE A 82 -5.80 -11.45 -1.74
CA ILE A 82 -6.58 -12.67 -1.96
C ILE A 82 -7.78 -12.74 -1.00
N GLU A 83 -7.66 -12.20 0.21
CA GLU A 83 -8.74 -12.19 1.22
C GLU A 83 -9.96 -11.35 0.80
N THR A 84 -9.80 -10.40 -0.13
CA THR A 84 -10.89 -9.49 -0.53
C THR A 84 -11.86 -10.12 -1.53
N LYS A 85 -11.38 -11.02 -2.41
CA LYS A 85 -12.21 -11.64 -3.45
C LYS A 85 -13.26 -12.62 -2.92
N GLU A 86 -13.04 -13.20 -1.74
CA GLU A 86 -14.02 -14.08 -1.09
C GLU A 86 -15.20 -13.30 -0.49
N HIS A 87 -15.00 -12.04 -0.12
CA HIS A 87 -16.04 -11.17 0.44
C HIS A 87 -16.91 -10.48 -0.61
N GLU A 88 -16.39 -10.25 -1.83
CA GLU A 88 -17.11 -9.58 -2.91
C GLU A 88 -18.21 -10.44 -3.56
N GLN A 89 -18.12 -11.78 -3.50
CA GLN A 89 -19.13 -12.67 -4.08
C GLN A 89 -20.46 -12.72 -3.31
N GLN A 90 -20.52 -12.16 -2.09
CA GLN A 90 -21.75 -12.13 -1.29
C GLN A 90 -22.53 -10.80 -1.36
N GLN A 91 -21.95 -9.73 -1.93
CA GLN A 91 -22.56 -8.39 -1.92
C GLN A 91 -23.34 -8.02 -3.20
N GLN A 92 -23.29 -8.84 -4.26
CA GLN A 92 -23.93 -8.53 -5.55
C GLN A 92 -25.46 -8.68 -5.61
N ASP A 93 -26.12 -9.27 -4.60
CA ASP A 93 -27.57 -9.54 -4.65
C ASP A 93 -28.47 -8.39 -4.14
N ASP A 94 -27.93 -7.34 -3.49
CA ASP A 94 -28.75 -6.39 -2.71
C ASP A 94 -28.91 -4.97 -3.32
N GLU A 95 -28.15 -4.59 -4.35
CA GLU A 95 -28.10 -3.19 -4.84
C GLU A 95 -29.19 -2.79 -5.85
N SER A 96 -30.24 -3.59 -6.02
CA SER A 96 -31.35 -3.24 -6.91
C SER A 96 -32.44 -2.45 -6.20
N LYS A 97 -32.14 -1.23 -5.71
CA LYS A 97 -33.13 -0.15 -5.46
C LYS A 97 -32.49 1.10 -4.81
N GLN A 98 -32.24 2.14 -5.61
CA GLN A 98 -32.88 3.47 -5.52
C GLN A 98 -31.95 4.57 -6.03
N GLU A 99 -32.37 5.18 -7.12
CA GLU A 99 -31.80 6.39 -7.70
C GLU A 99 -32.39 7.67 -7.07
N GLN A 100 -31.49 8.64 -6.90
CA GLN A 100 -31.66 10.11 -6.96
C GLN A 100 -32.11 10.90 -5.72
N GLN A 101 -31.12 11.55 -5.08
CA GLN A 101 -31.24 12.93 -4.59
C GLN A 101 -29.86 13.60 -4.54
N GLN A 102 -29.72 14.75 -5.22
CA GLN A 102 -28.47 15.53 -5.23
C GLN A 102 -28.26 16.19 -3.86
N HIS A 103 -27.24 15.74 -3.15
CA HIS A 103 -26.77 16.29 -1.88
C HIS A 103 -25.28 16.62 -2.05
N TYR A 104 -24.88 17.87 -1.81
CA TYR A 104 -23.47 18.27 -1.87
C TYR A 104 -22.86 18.07 -0.47
N GLU A 105 -22.21 16.93 -0.25
CA GLU A 105 -21.51 16.65 1.01
C GLU A 105 -20.09 17.21 0.99
N LEU A 106 -19.80 18.09 1.94
CA LEU A 106 -18.46 18.62 2.16
C LEU A 106 -17.68 17.62 3.03
N GLY A 107 -17.07 16.63 2.37
CA GLY A 107 -16.36 15.51 2.97
C GLY A 107 -16.32 14.35 1.98
N ALA A 108 -15.32 13.48 2.05
CA ALA A 108 -15.39 12.24 1.30
C ALA A 108 -16.54 11.41 1.92
N ASP A 109 -17.69 11.40 1.26
CA ASP A 109 -18.70 10.36 1.47
C ASP A 109 -17.96 9.02 1.44
N SER A 110 -18.08 8.21 2.48
CA SER A 110 -17.31 6.96 2.59
C SER A 110 -17.64 5.99 1.46
N THR A 111 -18.78 6.17 0.78
CA THR A 111 -19.18 5.41 -0.40
C THR A 111 -18.51 5.88 -1.70
N LEU A 112 -17.90 7.08 -1.71
CA LEU A 112 -17.14 7.66 -2.82
C LEU A 112 -15.63 7.59 -2.60
N LEU A 113 -15.19 6.82 -1.59
CA LEU A 113 -13.76 6.55 -1.42
C LEU A 113 -13.24 5.82 -2.67
N PRO A 114 -12.07 6.22 -3.18
CA PRO A 114 -11.47 5.54 -4.33
C PRO A 114 -11.33 4.05 -4.04
N SER A 115 -11.94 3.22 -4.89
CA SER A 115 -11.63 1.79 -4.98
C SER A 115 -10.30 1.58 -5.70
N LEU A 116 -9.72 0.37 -5.63
CA LEU A 116 -8.48 0.05 -6.34
C LEU A 116 -8.57 0.25 -7.86
N ASP A 117 -9.79 0.23 -8.43
CA ASP A 117 -10.06 0.45 -9.85
C ASP A 117 -10.38 1.92 -10.19
N THR A 118 -10.38 2.81 -9.20
CA THR A 118 -10.66 4.23 -9.42
C THR A 118 -9.48 4.89 -10.14
N PRO A 119 -9.70 5.57 -11.28
CA PRO A 119 -8.62 6.24 -12.02
C PRO A 119 -7.95 7.34 -11.19
N ALA A 120 -6.76 7.74 -11.64
CA ALA A 120 -5.80 8.57 -10.90
C ALA A 120 -6.42 9.70 -10.05
N MET A 121 -6.04 9.71 -8.77
CA MET A 121 -6.50 10.72 -7.82
C MET A 121 -5.60 11.96 -7.88
N ILE A 122 -6.19 13.16 -7.90
CA ILE A 122 -5.45 14.42 -7.89
C ILE A 122 -5.38 14.95 -6.46
N LEU A 123 -4.18 15.00 -5.90
CA LEU A 123 -3.91 15.70 -4.66
C LEU A 123 -3.70 17.19 -4.96
N TYR A 124 -4.73 18.01 -4.73
CA TYR A 124 -4.59 19.46 -4.77
C TYR A 124 -4.05 19.95 -3.42
N THR A 125 -2.83 20.47 -3.41
CA THR A 125 -2.33 21.28 -2.30
C THR A 125 -2.40 22.74 -2.74
N SER A 126 -2.96 23.60 -1.89
CA SER A 126 -3.05 25.04 -2.16
C SER A 126 -1.65 25.66 -2.07
N GLY A 127 -0.83 25.45 -3.10
CA GLY A 127 0.43 26.16 -3.25
C GLY A 127 0.16 27.66 -3.28
N THR A 128 0.92 28.44 -2.51
CA THR A 128 0.89 29.90 -2.56
C THR A 128 1.50 30.34 -3.90
N THR A 129 0.68 30.71 -4.87
CA THR A 129 1.14 31.28 -6.14
C THR A 129 1.24 32.79 -6.02
N GLY A 130 2.47 33.31 -6.14
CA GLY A 130 2.71 34.68 -6.61
C GLY A 130 2.43 34.78 -8.12
N ASN A 131 2.15 35.99 -8.60
CA ASN A 131 1.55 36.23 -9.93
C ASN A 131 2.36 35.67 -11.12
N PRO A 132 1.65 35.24 -12.20
CA PRO A 132 2.22 34.68 -13.43
C PRO A 132 2.99 35.70 -14.29
#